data_AF-A0A7X3TZV4-F1
#
_entry.id   AF-A0A7X3TZV4-F1
#
_cell.length_a   1.000
_cell.length_b   1.000
_cell.length_c   1.000
_cell.angle_alpha   90.00
_cell.angle_beta   90.00
_cell.angle_gamma   90.00
#
_symmetry.space_group_name_H-M   'P 1'
#
loop_
_entity.id
_entity.type
_entity.pdbx_description
1 polymer ?
#
loop_
_entity_poly.entity_id
_entity_poly.type
_entity_poly.pdbx_seq_one_letter_code
_entity_poly.pdbx_strand_id
1 'polypeptide(L)'
;MEGRATARYVRTSAQKAKLVMDLIRGRMVDDAVAILRFTRKSVARDIAKVLRSAVANLQQREGASGDTDRLWIDECYANQGPSLKRIRAAPMGRAFRITKRTSHLTVSVREEPEAVTAVAGGEPGEETAVSPAGRAPAARNRPRRRRGRSGN
;
A
#
# COMPACT_ATOMS: atom_id res chain seq x y z
N MET A 1 16.57 -15.41 -9.81
CA MET A 1 16.76 -14.32 -10.81
C MET A 1 15.90 -13.12 -10.43
N GLU A 2 16.17 -11.89 -10.91
CA GLU A 2 15.33 -10.71 -10.59
C GLU A 2 14.80 -9.98 -11.83
N GLY A 3 13.60 -9.43 -11.74
CA GLY A 3 13.00 -8.52 -12.70
C GLY A 3 12.48 -7.30 -11.99
N ARG A 4 12.84 -6.11 -12.46
CA ARG A 4 12.47 -4.85 -11.82
C ARG A 4 11.73 -3.95 -12.79
N ALA A 5 10.70 -3.27 -12.29
CA ALA A 5 10.03 -2.20 -13.03
C ALA A 5 9.87 -0.96 -12.14
N THR A 6 9.88 0.22 -12.76
CA THR A 6 9.67 1.49 -12.05
C THR A 6 8.81 2.43 -12.89
N ALA A 7 7.69 2.88 -12.32
CA ALA A 7 6.89 3.98 -12.88
C ALA A 7 7.29 5.30 -12.22
N ARG A 8 7.74 6.25 -13.04
CA ARG A 8 8.16 7.59 -12.58
C ARG A 8 7.03 8.61 -12.76
N TYR A 9 7.06 9.65 -11.93
CA TYR A 9 6.14 10.79 -11.94
C TYR A 9 4.64 10.45 -11.87
N VAL A 10 4.28 9.37 -11.17
CA VAL A 10 2.88 9.01 -10.95
C VAL A 10 2.20 10.09 -10.11
N ARG A 11 1.03 10.58 -10.54
CA ARG A 11 0.29 11.68 -9.91
C ARG A 11 -0.47 11.26 -8.64
N THR A 12 0.27 10.68 -7.69
CA THR A 12 -0.24 10.14 -6.43
C THR A 12 0.68 10.52 -5.27
N SER A 13 0.15 10.58 -4.04
CA SER A 13 0.98 10.72 -2.84
C SER A 13 1.65 9.39 -2.50
N ALA A 14 2.96 9.41 -2.23
CA ALA A 14 3.71 8.22 -1.84
C ALA A 14 3.05 7.45 -0.67
N GLN A 15 2.48 8.14 0.32
CA GLN A 15 1.77 7.49 1.43
C GLN A 15 0.58 6.64 0.98
N LYS A 16 -0.21 7.12 0.01
CA LYS A 16 -1.36 6.37 -0.52
C LYS A 16 -0.93 5.15 -1.32
N ALA A 17 0.21 5.25 -2.00
CA ALA A 17 0.79 4.12 -2.72
C ALA A 17 1.39 3.07 -1.77
N LYS A 18 2.11 3.51 -0.73
CA LYS A 18 2.68 2.63 0.31
C LYS A 18 1.63 1.72 0.93
N LEU A 19 0.47 2.27 1.31
CA LEU A 19 -0.63 1.47 1.87
C LEU A 19 -1.05 0.28 0.99
N VAL A 20 -0.95 0.40 -0.33
CA VAL A 20 -1.28 -0.70 -1.25
C VAL A 20 -0.07 -1.61 -1.47
N MET A 21 1.13 -1.04 -1.56
CA MET A 21 2.37 -1.79 -1.71
C MET A 21 2.68 -2.67 -0.50
N ASP A 22 2.33 -2.22 0.70
CA ASP A 22 2.49 -3.00 1.93
C ASP A 22 1.56 -4.24 1.95
N LEU A 23 0.44 -4.22 1.22
CA LEU A 23 -0.45 -5.38 1.12
C LEU A 23 0.13 -6.52 0.28
N ILE A 24 0.95 -6.18 -0.73
CA ILE A 24 1.48 -7.14 -1.73
C ILE A 24 2.93 -7.54 -1.46
N ARG A 25 3.61 -6.91 -0.49
CA ARG A 25 5.00 -7.22 -0.16
C ARG A 25 5.12 -8.67 0.32
N GLY A 26 6.06 -9.42 -0.24
CA GLY A 26 6.33 -10.81 0.15
C GLY A 26 5.25 -11.82 -0.28
N ARG A 27 4.31 -11.43 -1.15
CA ARG A 27 3.30 -12.35 -1.70
C ARG A 27 3.73 -12.91 -3.04
N MET A 28 3.13 -14.03 -3.42
CA MET A 28 3.18 -14.56 -4.78
C MET A 28 2.55 -13.56 -5.77
N VAL A 29 3.01 -13.58 -7.01
CA VAL A 29 2.56 -12.65 -8.05
C VAL A 29 1.06 -12.79 -8.31
N ASP A 30 0.53 -14.02 -8.32
CA ASP A 30 -0.89 -14.26 -8.60
C ASP A 30 -1.81 -13.72 -7.50
N ASP A 31 -1.47 -13.98 -6.24
CA ASP A 31 -2.16 -13.40 -5.09
C ASP A 31 -2.13 -11.87 -5.13
N ALA A 32 -0.97 -11.30 -5.44
CA ALA A 32 -0.81 -9.86 -5.55
C ALA A 32 -1.69 -9.29 -6.68
N VAL A 33 -1.79 -9.96 -7.83
CA VAL A 33 -2.68 -9.56 -8.93
C VAL A 33 -4.14 -9.60 -8.50
N ALA A 34 -4.57 -10.62 -7.76
CA ALA A 34 -5.92 -10.71 -7.22
C ALA A 34 -6.21 -9.57 -6.21
N ILE A 35 -5.32 -9.35 -5.25
CA ILE A 35 -5.44 -8.27 -4.25
C ILE A 35 -5.55 -6.90 -4.95
N LEU A 36 -4.70 -6.63 -5.94
CA LEU A 36 -4.69 -5.37 -6.67
C LEU A 36 -5.96 -5.16 -7.50
N ARG A 37 -6.59 -6.22 -8.02
CA ARG A 37 -7.86 -6.13 -8.76
C ARG A 37 -9.02 -5.67 -7.87
N PHE A 38 -9.08 -6.17 -6.63
CA PHE A 38 -10.19 -5.87 -5.71
C PHE A 38 -9.93 -4.73 -4.73
N THR A 39 -8.71 -4.19 -4.72
CA THR A 39 -8.37 -3.04 -3.89
C THR A 39 -9.07 -1.76 -4.37
N ARG A 40 -9.85 -1.12 -3.48
CA ARG A 40 -10.65 0.09 -3.78
C ARG A 40 -9.83 1.37 -4.03
N LYS A 41 -8.51 1.33 -3.88
CA LYS A 41 -7.64 2.51 -4.08
C LYS A 41 -7.33 2.67 -5.57
N SER A 42 -7.46 3.90 -6.09
CA SER A 42 -7.14 4.19 -7.50
C SER A 42 -5.72 3.81 -7.90
N VAL A 43 -4.77 3.92 -6.96
CA VAL A 43 -3.34 3.61 -7.14
C VAL A 43 -3.11 2.14 -7.47
N ALA A 44 -4.02 1.24 -7.09
CA ALA A 44 -3.89 -0.19 -7.37
C ALA A 44 -3.79 -0.48 -8.87
N ARG A 45 -4.49 0.30 -9.71
CA ARG A 45 -4.42 0.18 -11.16
C ARG A 45 -3.04 0.50 -11.72
N ASP A 46 -2.38 1.51 -11.16
CA ASP A 46 -1.03 1.90 -11.56
C ASP A 46 0.00 0.86 -11.08
N ILE A 47 -0.13 0.37 -9.85
CA ILE A 47 0.74 -0.67 -9.30
C ILE A 47 0.60 -1.98 -10.09
N ALA A 48 -0.62 -2.38 -10.46
CA ALA A 48 -0.86 -3.57 -11.27
C ALA A 48 -0.16 -3.50 -12.65
N LYS A 49 -0.10 -2.31 -13.27
CA LYS A 49 0.66 -2.12 -14.52
C LYS A 49 2.16 -2.30 -14.29
N VAL A 50 2.70 -1.75 -13.19
CA VAL A 50 4.12 -1.88 -12.86
C VAL A 50 4.48 -3.34 -12.55
N LEU A 51 3.63 -4.06 -11.81
CA LEU A 51 3.84 -5.47 -11.50
C LEU A 51 3.89 -6.32 -12.78
N ARG A 52 2.93 -6.14 -13.70
CA ARG A 52 2.94 -6.84 -15.00
C ARG A 52 4.19 -6.54 -15.81
N SER A 53 4.66 -5.29 -15.79
CA SER A 53 5.91 -4.91 -16.44
C SER A 53 7.13 -5.56 -15.78
N ALA A 54 7.14 -5.73 -14.46
CA ALA A 54 8.23 -6.40 -13.76
C ALA A 54 8.31 -7.88 -14.12
N VAL A 55 7.17 -8.56 -14.20
CA VAL A 55 7.06 -9.96 -14.64
C VAL A 55 7.54 -10.12 -16.09
N ALA A 56 7.06 -9.26 -17.00
CA ALA A 56 7.51 -9.27 -18.40
C ALA A 56 9.03 -9.02 -18.52
N ASN A 57 9.58 -8.11 -17.72
CA ASN A 57 11.02 -7.85 -17.70
C ASN A 57 11.83 -9.05 -17.20
N LEU A 58 11.29 -9.85 -16.28
CA LEU A 58 11.92 -11.08 -15.84
C LEU A 58 11.85 -12.16 -16.92
N GLN A 59 10.68 -12.34 -17.55
CA GLN A 59 10.47 -13.34 -18.61
C GLN A 59 11.36 -13.10 -19.83
N GLN A 60 11.64 -11.83 -20.16
CA GLN A 60 12.53 -11.49 -21.28
C GLN A 60 14.01 -11.77 -20.99
N ARG A 61 14.41 -12.00 -19.73
CA ARG A 61 15.80 -12.32 -19.39
C ARG A 61 16.11 -13.77 -19.76
N GLU A 62 17.24 -13.98 -20.43
CA GLU A 62 17.71 -15.31 -20.83
C GLU A 62 17.91 -16.20 -19.60
N GLY A 63 17.34 -17.42 -19.64
CA GLY A 63 17.46 -18.42 -18.57
C GLY A 63 16.35 -18.39 -17.50
N ALA A 64 15.34 -17.52 -17.61
CA ALA A 64 14.17 -17.58 -16.73
C ALA A 64 13.22 -18.71 -17.17
N SER A 65 12.69 -19.51 -16.24
CA SER A 65 11.68 -20.54 -16.58
C SER A 65 10.35 -19.91 -17.00
N GLY A 66 10.16 -18.61 -16.76
CA GLY A 66 8.99 -17.84 -17.21
C GLY A 66 7.67 -18.20 -16.51
N ASP A 67 7.72 -19.16 -15.59
CA ASP A 67 6.57 -19.64 -14.83
C ASP A 67 6.12 -18.60 -13.80
N THR A 68 4.86 -18.19 -13.87
CA THR A 68 4.33 -17.09 -13.04
C THR A 68 4.05 -17.56 -11.61
N ASP A 69 3.81 -18.86 -11.44
CA ASP A 69 3.42 -19.48 -10.18
C ASP A 69 4.59 -19.52 -9.17
N ARG A 70 5.81 -19.44 -9.68
CA ARG A 70 7.06 -19.45 -8.90
C ARG A 70 7.62 -18.06 -8.63
N LEU A 71 6.93 -17.02 -9.09
CA LEU A 71 7.35 -15.64 -8.93
C LEU A 71 6.76 -15.04 -7.65
N TRP A 72 7.62 -14.38 -6.90
CA TRP A 72 7.23 -13.67 -5.70
C TRP A 72 7.77 -12.24 -5.69
N ILE A 73 7.11 -11.37 -4.94
CA ILE A 73 7.46 -9.96 -4.83
C ILE A 73 8.47 -9.78 -3.69
N ASP A 74 9.72 -9.53 -4.06
CA ASP A 74 10.85 -9.31 -3.14
C ASP A 74 10.79 -7.90 -2.52
N GLU A 75 11.00 -6.86 -3.33
CA GLU A 75 10.94 -5.47 -2.88
C GLU A 75 9.80 -4.69 -3.54
N CYS A 76 9.04 -3.98 -2.71
CA CYS A 76 7.99 -3.08 -3.18
C CYS A 76 7.97 -1.81 -2.34
N TYR A 77 8.23 -0.67 -3.00
CA TYR A 77 8.27 0.63 -2.34
C TYR A 77 7.85 1.79 -3.24
N ALA A 78 7.32 2.83 -2.60
CA ALA A 78 6.95 4.09 -3.22
C ALA A 78 7.78 5.24 -2.65
N ASN A 79 8.56 5.87 -3.52
CA ASN A 79 9.37 7.04 -3.20
C ASN A 79 8.63 8.34 -3.53
N GLN A 80 8.95 9.40 -2.80
CA GLN A 80 8.43 10.74 -3.07
C GLN A 80 9.08 11.29 -4.34
N GLY A 81 8.27 11.74 -5.29
CA GLY A 81 8.74 12.47 -6.47
C GLY A 81 8.67 13.99 -6.26
N PRO A 82 9.05 14.79 -7.29
CA PRO A 82 8.94 16.24 -7.22
C PRO A 82 7.49 16.67 -7.01
N SER A 83 7.33 17.70 -6.20
CA SER A 83 6.02 18.22 -5.82
C SER A 83 5.79 19.60 -6.42
N LEU A 84 4.68 19.75 -7.14
CA LEU A 84 4.30 21.01 -7.76
C LEU A 84 3.63 21.92 -6.72
N LYS A 85 4.10 23.16 -6.61
CA LYS A 85 3.52 24.19 -5.76
C LYS A 85 2.41 24.92 -6.52
N ARG A 86 1.22 25.04 -5.93
CA ARG A 86 0.06 25.79 -6.43
C ARG A 86 -0.50 26.66 -5.32
N ILE A 87 -1.27 27.68 -5.68
CA ILE A 87 -1.91 28.59 -4.74
C ILE A 87 -3.43 28.43 -4.89
N ARG A 88 -4.14 28.53 -3.77
CA ARG A 88 -5.60 28.67 -3.72
C ARG A 88 -5.93 29.95 -2.95
N ALA A 89 -6.84 30.74 -3.49
CA ALA A 89 -7.37 31.93 -2.82
C ALA A 89 -8.04 31.54 -1.49
N ALA A 90 -7.79 32.32 -0.45
CA ALA A 90 -8.35 32.13 0.88
C ALA A 90 -8.98 33.45 1.39
N PRO A 91 -9.87 33.39 2.40
CA PRO A 91 -10.55 34.59 2.90
C PRO A 91 -9.59 35.67 3.42
N MET A 92 -10.03 36.93 3.33
CA MET A 92 -9.29 38.12 3.80
C MET A 92 -7.94 38.33 3.10
N GLY A 93 -7.91 38.22 1.76
CA GLY A 93 -6.69 38.46 0.96
C GLY A 93 -5.56 37.45 1.18
N ARG A 94 -5.84 36.33 1.85
CA ARG A 94 -4.84 35.29 2.15
C ARG A 94 -4.65 34.33 0.97
N ALA A 95 -3.48 33.69 0.92
CA ALA A 95 -3.15 32.66 -0.06
C ALA A 95 -2.74 31.36 0.62
N PHE A 96 -3.44 30.26 0.35
CA PHE A 96 -3.08 28.93 0.84
C PHE A 96 -2.29 28.15 -0.20
N ARG A 97 -1.25 27.44 0.25
CA ARG A 97 -0.41 26.62 -0.61
C ARG A 97 -1.01 25.22 -0.78
N ILE A 98 -1.14 24.77 -2.02
CA ILE A 98 -1.51 23.39 -2.37
C ILE A 98 -0.31 22.71 -3.01
N THR A 99 0.06 21.55 -2.47
CA THR A 99 1.15 20.73 -3.00
C THR A 99 0.58 19.56 -3.79
N LYS A 100 0.78 19.57 -5.11
CA LYS A 100 0.43 18.43 -5.98
C LYS A 100 1.64 17.49 -6.03
N ARG A 101 1.60 16.47 -5.17
CA ARG A 101 2.67 15.49 -4.99
C ARG A 101 2.68 14.49 -6.16
N THR A 102 3.88 14.04 -6.52
CA THR A 102 4.07 12.87 -7.36
C THR A 102 4.84 11.78 -6.59
N SER A 103 4.82 10.57 -7.11
CA SER A 103 5.53 9.42 -6.56
C SER A 103 6.24 8.61 -7.64
N HIS A 104 7.24 7.86 -7.22
CA HIS A 104 7.90 6.83 -8.02
C HIS A 104 7.59 5.48 -7.42
N LEU A 105 7.03 4.58 -8.22
CA LEU A 105 6.61 3.24 -7.79
C LEU A 105 7.63 2.26 -8.32
N THR A 106 8.25 1.48 -7.45
CA THR A 106 9.21 0.44 -7.82
C THR A 106 8.74 -0.91 -7.28
N VAL A 107 8.80 -1.91 -8.15
CA VAL A 107 8.49 -3.31 -7.81
C VAL A 107 9.61 -4.18 -8.37
N SER A 108 10.17 -5.07 -7.55
CA SER A 108 11.01 -6.18 -7.98
C SER A 108 10.29 -7.49 -7.75
N VAL A 109 10.42 -8.38 -8.72
CA VAL A 109 10.00 -9.78 -8.64
C VAL A 109 11.23 -10.66 -8.70
N ARG A 110 11.21 -11.75 -7.95
CA ARG A 110 12.26 -12.77 -7.98
C ARG A 110 11.66 -14.13 -8.27
N GLU A 111 12.45 -14.93 -8.95
CA GLU A 111 12.23 -16.38 -9.09
C GLU A 111 13.02 -17.05 -7.97
N GLU A 112 12.34 -17.84 -7.15
CA GLU A 112 12.98 -18.62 -6.08
C GLU A 112 13.78 -19.76 -6.72
N PRO A 113 15.09 -19.88 -6.43
CA PRO A 113 15.81 -21.12 -6.69
C PRO A 113 15.35 -22.13 -5.63
N GLU A 114 14.78 -23.26 -6.04
CA GLU A 114 14.29 -24.33 -5.15
C GLU A 114 15.08 -24.46 -3.84
N ALA A 115 14.47 -24.05 -2.72
CA ALA A 115 14.58 -24.71 -1.41
C ALA A 115 13.81 -23.93 -0.32
N VAL A 116 12.48 -24.08 -0.24
CA VAL A 116 11.79 -24.30 1.06
C VAL A 116 10.51 -25.12 0.83
N THR A 117 10.63 -26.43 0.95
CA THR A 117 9.56 -27.25 1.52
C THR A 117 9.43 -26.86 2.99
N ALA A 118 8.34 -26.19 3.37
CA ALA A 118 7.60 -26.42 4.63
C ALA A 118 6.49 -25.37 4.85
N VAL A 119 5.27 -25.90 5.01
CA VAL A 119 4.10 -25.34 5.72
C VAL A 119 3.29 -24.23 5.03
N ALA A 120 2.27 -24.63 4.27
CA ALA A 120 0.85 -24.45 4.63
C ALA A 120 -0.04 -24.64 3.39
N GLY A 121 -0.27 -25.91 3.03
CA GLY A 121 -1.60 -26.27 2.57
C GLY A 121 -2.53 -26.19 3.78
N GLY A 122 -3.44 -25.22 3.78
CA GLY A 122 -4.47 -25.04 4.79
C GLY A 122 -5.72 -24.56 4.10
N GLU A 123 -6.69 -25.46 4.00
CA GLU A 123 -7.94 -25.35 3.26
C GLU A 123 -8.82 -24.16 3.70
N PRO A 124 -9.76 -23.74 2.83
CA PRO A 124 -10.69 -22.65 3.12
C PRO A 124 -11.88 -23.12 3.97
N GLY A 125 -12.11 -22.43 5.09
CA GLY A 125 -13.40 -22.42 5.78
C GLY A 125 -13.41 -23.06 7.16
N GLU A 126 -13.34 -22.22 8.20
CA GLU A 126 -14.26 -22.40 9.34
C GLU A 126 -14.53 -21.06 10.03
N GLU A 127 -15.81 -20.71 10.01
CA GLU A 127 -16.44 -19.59 10.67
C GLU A 127 -16.55 -19.93 12.16
N THR A 128 -15.55 -19.57 12.97
CA THR A 128 -15.75 -19.65 14.43
C THR A 128 -16.52 -18.43 14.90
N ALA A 129 -17.79 -18.69 15.19
CA ALA A 129 -18.75 -17.84 15.88
C ALA A 129 -18.11 -16.99 17.00
N VAL A 130 -18.18 -15.67 16.85
CA VAL A 130 -18.16 -14.76 18.00
C VAL A 130 -19.60 -14.36 18.27
N SER A 131 -20.21 -15.02 19.25
CA SER A 131 -21.45 -14.56 19.90
C SER A 131 -21.15 -13.98 21.29
N PRO A 132 -21.99 -13.05 21.78
CA PRO A 132 -21.54 -11.88 22.52
C PRO A 132 -21.80 -11.95 24.03
N ALA A 133 -20.90 -11.40 24.82
CA ALA A 133 -21.14 -10.89 26.17
C ALA A 133 -20.18 -9.71 26.38
N GLY A 134 -20.57 -8.46 26.63
CA GLY A 134 -21.69 -7.99 27.42
C GLY A 134 -21.24 -7.66 28.83
N ARG A 135 -20.53 -6.53 29.06
CA ARG A 135 -20.79 -5.59 30.19
C ARG A 135 -19.99 -4.26 30.15
N ALA A 136 -20.75 -3.20 29.91
CA ALA A 136 -20.74 -1.84 30.48
C ALA A 136 -19.55 -0.85 30.35
N PRO A 137 -19.85 0.45 30.07
CA PRO A 137 -18.87 1.52 29.94
C PRO A 137 -18.60 2.24 31.27
N ALA A 138 -17.33 2.55 31.58
CA ALA A 138 -16.98 3.46 32.66
C ALA A 138 -16.53 4.81 32.08
N ALA A 139 -17.44 5.79 32.16
CA ALA A 139 -17.16 7.20 31.90
C ALA A 139 -16.10 7.72 32.88
N ARG A 140 -14.91 8.05 32.39
CA ARG A 140 -13.92 8.79 33.20
C ARG A 140 -14.25 10.27 33.13
N ASN A 141 -15.03 10.71 34.12
CA ASN A 141 -15.31 12.10 34.42
C ASN A 141 -13.99 12.88 34.55
N ARG A 142 -13.69 13.78 33.60
CA ARG A 142 -12.65 14.80 33.76
C ARG A 142 -13.26 15.95 34.56
N PRO A 143 -12.71 16.36 35.71
CA PRO A 143 -13.22 17.54 36.40
C PRO A 143 -12.98 18.77 35.52
N ARG A 144 -14.07 19.44 35.12
CA ARG A 144 -14.02 20.79 34.57
C ARG A 144 -13.47 21.70 35.65
N ARG A 145 -12.21 22.13 35.53
CA ARG A 145 -11.68 23.23 36.35
C ARG A 145 -12.61 24.44 36.16
N ARG A 146 -13.44 24.73 37.17
CA ARG A 146 -14.05 26.04 37.36
C ARG A 146 -12.91 27.04 37.46
N ARG A 147 -12.58 27.73 36.37
CA ARG A 147 -11.89 29.03 36.49
C ARG A 147 -12.93 29.97 37.07
N GLY A 148 -12.76 30.23 38.37
CA GLY A 148 -13.60 31.14 39.13
C GLY A 148 -13.67 32.49 38.45
N ARG A 149 -14.89 33.00 38.43
CA ARG A 149 -15.23 34.39 38.18
C ARG A 149 -14.92 35.15 39.48
N SER A 150 -13.84 35.92 39.48
CA SER A 150 -13.56 37.07 40.34
C SER A 150 -12.84 38.05 39.40
N GLY A 151 -13.36 39.21 39.03
CA GLY A 151 -14.02 40.21 39.87
C GLY A 151 -12.99 41.25 40.32
N ASN A 152 -12.36 41.96 39.38
CA ASN A 152 -12.26 43.43 39.25
C ASN A 152 -11.52 43.76 37.94
#